data_AF-A0A0S3UEI7-F1
#
_entry.id   AF-A0A0S3UEI7-F1
#
_cell.length_a   1.000
_cell.length_b   1.000
_cell.length_c   1.000
_cell.angle_alpha   90.00
_cell.angle_beta   90.00
_cell.angle_gamma   90.00
#
_symmetry.space_group_name_H-M   'P 1'
#
loop_
_entity.id
_entity.type
_entity.pdbx_description
1 polymer ?
#
loop_
_entity_poly.entity_id
_entity_poly.type
_entity_poly.pdbx_seq_one_letter_code
_entity_poly.pdbx_strand_id
1 'polypeptide(L)'
;MTSAYLVTERETDLALLKKLLPFALATDLVFYATQGKSSVYSAAGTLLSDRARPVVIVLDAETQNIAEIQEKISLANTLLLPAAPLGVPFKVLFATPTIASILLSDPPVRLDSHPDLEEINQMTAAQIQTLQRHPLIQQLIEFLSGVCQQIA
;
A
#
# COMPACT_ATOMS: atom_id res chain seq x y z
N MET A 1 -3.16 -4.84 19.56
CA MET A 1 -4.54 -4.94 19.03
C MET A 1 -4.47 -4.46 17.60
N THR A 2 -5.13 -5.09 16.63
CA THR A 2 -5.01 -4.65 15.22
C THR A 2 -5.68 -3.30 15.01
N SER A 3 -4.90 -2.31 14.59
CA SER A 3 -5.36 -0.94 14.40
C SER A 3 -5.79 -0.66 12.96
N ALA A 4 -5.13 -1.26 11.96
CA ALA A 4 -5.51 -1.11 10.56
C ALA A 4 -5.02 -2.30 9.70
N TYR A 5 -5.59 -2.39 8.49
CA TYR A 5 -5.18 -3.35 7.46
C TYR A 5 -4.45 -2.64 6.32
N LEU A 6 -3.39 -3.25 5.81
CA LEU A 6 -2.73 -2.85 4.56
C LEU A 6 -2.94 -3.95 3.53
N VAL A 7 -3.55 -3.62 2.40
CA VAL A 7 -3.86 -4.55 1.31
C VAL A 7 -3.04 -4.20 0.06
N THR A 8 -2.45 -5.19 -0.58
CA THR A 8 -1.71 -5.06 -1.85
C THR A 8 -1.93 -6.28 -2.75
N GLU A 9 -1.53 -6.17 -4.02
CA GLU A 9 -1.72 -7.19 -5.06
C GLU A 9 -0.77 -8.39 -4.97
N ARG A 10 0.40 -8.19 -4.36
CA ARG A 10 1.48 -9.20 -4.36
C ARG A 10 2.22 -9.27 -3.04
N GLU A 11 2.78 -10.44 -2.77
CA GLU A 11 3.59 -10.68 -1.58
C GLU A 11 4.90 -9.88 -1.56
N THR A 12 5.50 -9.63 -2.74
CA THR A 12 6.72 -8.83 -2.87
C THR A 12 6.48 -7.37 -2.49
N ASP A 13 5.37 -6.79 -2.94
CA ASP A 13 4.96 -5.44 -2.56
C ASP A 13 4.71 -5.33 -1.05
N LEU A 14 4.12 -6.37 -0.46
CA LEU A 14 3.89 -6.44 0.98
C LEU A 14 5.20 -6.48 1.76
N ALA A 15 6.12 -7.37 1.38
CA ALA A 15 7.42 -7.52 2.03
C ALA A 15 8.20 -6.21 1.99
N LEU A 16 8.13 -5.50 0.86
CA LEU A 16 8.72 -4.20 0.69
C LEU A 16 8.09 -3.14 1.60
N LEU A 17 6.76 -2.97 1.53
CA LEU A 17 6.06 -1.96 2.32
C LEU A 17 6.32 -2.17 3.82
N LYS A 18 6.35 -3.44 4.26
CA LYS A 18 6.71 -3.79 5.64
C LYS A 18 8.13 -3.34 6.02
N LYS A 19 9.09 -3.38 5.09
CA LYS A 19 10.47 -2.92 5.33
C LYS A 19 10.59 -1.40 5.36
N LEU A 20 9.75 -0.70 4.59
CA LEU A 20 9.75 0.76 4.49
C LEU A 20 8.98 1.43 5.64
N LEU A 21 7.97 0.78 6.18
CA LEU A 21 7.20 1.33 7.29
C LEU A 21 8.02 1.39 8.58
N PRO A 22 7.87 2.45 9.39
CA PRO A 22 8.42 2.51 10.74
C PRO A 22 7.96 1.31 11.58
N PHE A 23 8.88 0.71 12.33
CA PHE A 23 8.62 -0.47 13.16
C PHE A 23 7.40 -0.28 14.10
N ALA A 24 7.26 0.91 14.68
CA ALA A 24 6.15 1.25 15.55
C ALA A 24 4.78 1.10 14.85
N LEU A 25 4.66 1.51 13.59
CA LEU A 25 3.43 1.36 12.82
C LEU A 25 3.23 -0.08 12.37
N ALA A 26 4.29 -0.74 11.90
CA ALA A 26 4.21 -2.11 11.38
C ALA A 26 3.70 -3.14 12.40
N THR A 27 3.85 -2.87 13.71
CA THR A 27 3.46 -3.78 14.78
C THR A 27 1.94 -3.86 14.97
N ASP A 28 1.21 -2.78 14.66
CA ASP A 28 -0.25 -2.70 14.83
C ASP A 28 -1.03 -2.92 13.52
N LEU A 29 -0.32 -3.28 12.45
CA LEU A 29 -0.88 -3.51 11.13
C LEU A 29 -1.01 -5.00 10.82
N VAL A 30 -2.12 -5.35 10.18
CA VAL A 30 -2.27 -6.65 9.53
C VAL A 30 -2.09 -6.45 8.03
N PHE A 31 -1.09 -7.12 7.49
CA PHE A 31 -0.75 -7.07 6.07
C PHE A 31 -1.47 -8.17 5.31
N TYR A 32 -2.08 -7.84 4.17
CA TYR A 32 -2.83 -8.76 3.33
C TYR A 32 -2.38 -8.62 1.87
N ALA A 33 -1.71 -9.65 1.35
CA ALA A 33 -1.43 -9.76 -0.08
C ALA A 33 -2.52 -10.60 -0.72
N THR A 34 -3.08 -10.12 -1.82
CA THR A 34 -4.03 -10.90 -2.62
C THR A 34 -3.32 -11.64 -3.74
N GLN A 35 -4.06 -12.46 -4.50
CA GLN A 35 -3.57 -12.97 -5.78
C GLN A 35 -4.25 -12.19 -6.91
N GLY A 36 -3.71 -11.01 -7.22
CA GLY A 36 -4.13 -10.15 -8.33
C GLY A 36 -5.10 -9.00 -7.99
N LYS A 37 -5.36 -8.15 -8.98
CA LYS A 37 -6.06 -6.85 -8.84
C LYS A 37 -7.51 -6.95 -8.40
N SER A 38 -8.28 -7.82 -9.03
CA SER A 38 -9.71 -7.98 -8.77
C SER A 38 -9.97 -8.51 -7.35
N SER A 39 -9.00 -9.22 -6.76
CA SER A 39 -9.10 -9.76 -5.41
C SER A 39 -8.78 -8.72 -4.33
N VAL A 40 -8.03 -7.64 -4.64
CA VAL A 40 -7.74 -6.55 -3.69
C VAL A 40 -9.02 -5.85 -3.24
N TYR A 41 -9.84 -5.34 -4.17
CA TYR A 41 -11.01 -4.56 -3.80
C TYR A 41 -12.04 -5.39 -3.03
N SER A 42 -12.21 -6.65 -3.41
CA SER A 42 -13.10 -7.58 -2.70
C SER A 42 -12.59 -7.87 -1.28
N ALA A 43 -11.29 -8.15 -1.12
CA ALA A 43 -10.68 -8.35 0.18
C ALA A 43 -10.82 -7.10 1.05
N ALA A 44 -10.49 -5.93 0.51
CA ALA A 44 -10.59 -4.66 1.23
C ALA A 44 -12.04 -4.33 1.61
N GLY A 45 -13.01 -4.53 0.71
CA GLY A 45 -14.43 -4.36 1.01
C GLY A 45 -14.90 -5.29 2.12
N THR A 46 -14.43 -6.54 2.14
CA THR A 46 -14.70 -7.49 3.23
C THR A 46 -14.09 -7.00 4.54
N LEU A 47 -12.84 -6.55 4.54
CA LEU A 47 -12.17 -6.02 5.73
C LEU A 47 -12.89 -4.78 6.28
N LEU A 48 -13.34 -3.88 5.40
CA LEU A 48 -14.10 -2.70 5.78
C LEU A 48 -15.44 -3.08 6.41
N SER A 49 -16.22 -3.95 5.76
CA SER A 49 -17.58 -4.29 6.18
C SER A 49 -17.65 -5.25 7.38
N ASP A 50 -16.80 -6.28 7.42
CA ASP A 50 -16.82 -7.33 8.45
C ASP A 50 -16.00 -6.94 9.68
N ARG A 51 -14.83 -6.30 9.48
CA ARG A 51 -13.92 -5.97 10.59
C ARG A 51 -14.13 -4.57 11.13
N ALA A 52 -14.77 -3.68 10.37
CA ALA A 52 -14.99 -2.29 10.73
C ALA A 52 -13.71 -1.59 11.23
N ARG A 53 -12.59 -1.87 10.55
CA ARG A 53 -11.28 -1.27 10.83
C ARG A 53 -10.76 -0.49 9.64
N PRO A 54 -9.92 0.53 9.87
CA PRO A 54 -9.27 1.26 8.81
C PRO A 54 -8.53 0.35 7.83
N VAL A 55 -8.66 0.64 6.54
CA VAL A 55 -7.97 -0.11 5.47
C VAL A 55 -7.22 0.86 4.56
N VAL A 56 -5.93 0.62 4.36
CA VAL A 56 -5.15 1.23 3.29
C VAL A 56 -4.88 0.21 2.20
N ILE A 57 -5.04 0.64 0.95
CA ILE A 57 -4.85 -0.20 -0.23
C ILE A 57 -3.75 0.46 -1.07
N VAL A 58 -2.71 -0.30 -1.41
CA VAL A 58 -1.58 0.19 -2.21
C VAL A 58 -1.47 -0.67 -3.47
N LEU A 59 -1.59 -0.04 -4.64
CA LEU A 59 -1.65 -0.72 -5.95
C LEU A 59 -0.69 -0.10 -6.95
N ASP A 60 -0.36 -0.86 -7.98
CA ASP A 60 0.39 -0.34 -9.12
C ASP A 60 -0.53 0.48 -10.03
N ALA A 61 -0.10 1.69 -10.39
CA ALA A 61 -0.77 2.50 -11.39
C ALA A 61 -0.63 1.88 -12.79
N GLU A 62 0.44 1.14 -13.07
CA GLU A 62 0.87 0.65 -14.40
C GLU A 62 0.96 1.74 -15.48
N THR A 63 0.91 3.00 -15.06
CA THR A 63 0.88 4.15 -15.95
C THR A 63 1.49 5.34 -15.20
N GLN A 64 2.03 6.26 -15.99
CA GLN A 64 2.47 7.58 -15.50
C GLN A 64 1.49 8.67 -15.93
N ASN A 65 0.45 8.32 -16.71
CA ASN A 65 -0.57 9.24 -17.16
C ASN A 65 -1.46 9.66 -15.98
N ILE A 66 -1.41 10.94 -15.62
CA ILE A 66 -2.17 11.50 -14.50
C ILE A 66 -3.68 11.28 -14.68
N ALA A 67 -4.21 11.40 -15.91
CA ALA A 67 -5.63 11.22 -16.17
C ALA A 67 -6.08 9.78 -15.87
N GLU A 68 -5.31 8.79 -16.32
CA GLU A 68 -5.58 7.37 -16.04
C GLU A 68 -5.45 7.05 -14.53
N ILE A 69 -4.48 7.65 -13.85
CA ILE A 69 -4.33 7.49 -12.40
C ILE A 69 -5.56 8.03 -11.66
N GLN A 70 -6.06 9.21 -12.05
CA GLN A 70 -7.26 9.80 -11.45
C GLN A 70 -8.49 8.92 -11.70
N GLU A 71 -8.65 8.38 -12.90
CA GLU A 71 -9.73 7.45 -13.22
C GLU A 71 -9.67 6.19 -12.34
N LYS A 72 -8.47 5.61 -12.16
CA LYS A 72 -8.26 4.46 -11.27
C LYS A 72 -8.62 4.78 -9.82
N ILE A 73 -8.27 5.97 -9.33
CA ILE A 73 -8.66 6.45 -7.99
C ILE A 73 -10.19 6.58 -7.88
N SER A 74 -10.84 7.21 -8.86
CA SER A 74 -12.30 7.37 -8.87
C SER A 74 -13.03 6.02 -8.88
N LEU A 75 -12.55 5.08 -9.69
CA LEU A 75 -13.09 3.72 -9.74
C LEU A 75 -12.93 3.01 -8.40
N ALA A 76 -11.73 3.01 -7.82
CA ALA A 76 -11.46 2.36 -6.55
C ALA A 76 -12.37 2.90 -5.42
N ASN A 77 -12.52 4.22 -5.34
CA ASN A 77 -13.43 4.82 -4.35
C ASN A 77 -14.89 4.43 -4.61
N THR A 78 -15.34 4.39 -5.86
CA THR A 78 -16.71 3.97 -6.21
C THR A 78 -17.00 2.54 -5.76
N LEU A 79 -16.01 1.65 -5.86
CA LEU A 79 -16.15 0.24 -5.46
C LEU A 79 -16.13 0.04 -3.93
N LEU A 80 -15.34 0.84 -3.21
CA LEU A 80 -15.10 0.62 -1.78
C LEU A 80 -16.00 1.44 -0.86
N LEU A 81 -16.44 2.62 -1.30
CA LEU A 81 -17.29 3.49 -0.50
C LEU A 81 -18.56 2.79 0.01
N PRO A 82 -19.27 1.94 -0.77
CA PRO A 82 -20.44 1.21 -0.27
C PRO A 82 -20.12 0.18 0.82
N ALA A 83 -18.88 -0.31 0.89
CA ALA A 83 -18.44 -1.31 1.85
C ALA A 83 -17.90 -0.70 3.15
N ALA A 84 -17.59 0.60 3.17
CA ALA A 84 -17.02 1.29 4.31
C ALA A 84 -18.11 1.69 5.32
N PRO A 85 -18.10 1.17 6.57
CA PRO A 85 -19.00 1.62 7.60
C PRO A 85 -18.77 3.09 7.95
N LEU A 86 -19.81 3.76 8.47
CA LEU A 86 -19.71 5.15 8.88
C LEU A 86 -18.60 5.34 9.93
N GLY A 87 -17.67 6.25 9.67
CA GLY A 87 -16.55 6.53 10.57
C GLY A 87 -15.35 5.58 10.46
N VAL A 88 -15.39 4.59 9.57
CA VAL A 88 -14.23 3.74 9.27
C VAL A 88 -13.48 4.30 8.05
N PRO A 89 -12.30 4.92 8.24
CA PRO A 89 -11.58 5.53 7.13
C PRO A 89 -10.91 4.47 6.25
N PHE A 90 -10.88 4.72 4.94
CA PHE A 90 -10.05 3.96 4.01
C PHE A 90 -9.31 4.90 3.07
N LYS A 91 -8.19 4.41 2.52
CA LYS A 91 -7.40 5.17 1.53
C LYS A 91 -6.87 4.24 0.46
N VAL A 92 -6.96 4.67 -0.79
CA VAL A 92 -6.37 3.98 -1.94
C VAL A 92 -5.19 4.81 -2.43
N LEU A 93 -4.02 4.18 -2.54
CA LEU A 93 -2.79 4.78 -3.02
C LEU A 93 -2.31 4.03 -4.26
N PHE A 94 -1.99 4.77 -5.32
CA PHE A 94 -1.41 4.21 -6.54
C PHE A 94 0.07 4.58 -6.65
N ALA A 95 0.91 3.57 -6.79
CA ALA A 95 2.32 3.71 -7.07
C ALA A 95 2.56 3.92 -8.56
N THR A 96 3.33 4.95 -8.92
CA THR A 96 3.54 5.35 -10.31
C THR A 96 4.96 5.06 -10.79
N PRO A 97 5.15 4.22 -11.83
CA PRO A 97 4.16 3.34 -12.44
C PRO A 97 3.85 2.09 -11.59
N THR A 98 4.81 1.61 -10.80
CA THR A 98 4.62 0.44 -9.92
C THR A 98 5.33 0.66 -8.59
N ILE A 99 4.92 -0.07 -7.55
CA ILE A 99 5.53 -0.08 -6.22
C ILE A 99 7.02 -0.46 -6.36
N ALA A 100 7.33 -1.46 -7.18
CA ALA A 100 8.70 -1.88 -7.48
C ALA A 100 9.51 -0.78 -8.19
N SER A 101 8.94 -0.11 -9.19
CA SER A 101 9.65 0.93 -9.95
C SER A 101 10.02 2.15 -9.09
N ILE A 102 9.22 2.47 -8.07
CA ILE A 102 9.56 3.53 -7.09
C ILE A 102 10.89 3.23 -6.37
N LEU A 103 11.27 1.95 -6.26
CA LEU A 103 12.50 1.51 -5.57
C LEU A 103 13.75 1.55 -6.45
N LEU A 104 13.57 1.36 -7.76
CA LEU A 104 14.64 1.03 -8.70
C LEU A 104 15.17 2.25 -9.46
N SER A 105 14.89 3.45 -8.94
CA SER A 105 15.55 4.66 -9.38
C SER A 105 17.01 4.62 -8.88
N ASP A 106 17.83 3.94 -9.69
CA ASP A 106 19.31 3.81 -9.72
C ASP A 106 19.87 2.45 -9.24
N PRO A 107 20.36 1.54 -10.13
CA PRO A 107 20.35 1.48 -11.60
C PRO A 107 19.29 0.46 -12.14
N PRO A 108 19.19 0.17 -13.46
CA PRO A 108 17.96 -0.32 -14.08
C PRO A 108 17.71 -1.79 -13.74
N VAL A 109 16.92 -2.05 -12.72
CA VAL A 109 16.26 -3.33 -12.61
C VAL A 109 15.12 -3.31 -13.63
N ARG A 110 15.33 -4.16 -14.63
CA ARG A 110 14.44 -4.58 -15.72
C ARG A 110 12.97 -4.27 -15.42
N LEU A 111 12.32 -3.47 -16.28
CA LEU A 111 10.88 -3.18 -16.19
C LEU A 111 9.99 -4.44 -16.18
N ASP A 112 10.59 -5.58 -16.51
CA ASP A 112 10.04 -6.93 -16.59
C ASP A 112 10.29 -7.80 -15.33
N SER A 113 10.96 -7.30 -14.30
CA SER A 113 11.32 -8.11 -13.10
C SER A 113 10.93 -7.39 -11.81
N HIS A 114 9.88 -7.87 -11.14
CA HIS A 114 9.61 -7.49 -9.76
C HIS A 114 10.75 -7.97 -8.87
N PRO A 115 11.20 -7.17 -7.90
CA PRO A 115 12.27 -7.61 -7.01
C PRO A 115 11.79 -8.82 -6.22
N ASP A 116 12.61 -9.87 -6.24
CA ASP A 116 12.37 -11.05 -5.43
C ASP A 116 12.60 -10.73 -3.94
N LEU A 117 12.06 -11.58 -3.06
CA LEU A 117 12.16 -11.38 -1.61
C LEU A 117 13.61 -11.26 -1.11
N GLU A 118 14.56 -11.90 -1.79
CA GLU A 118 15.98 -11.85 -1.45
C GLU A 118 16.57 -10.44 -1.68
N GLU A 119 16.24 -9.80 -2.80
CA GLU A 119 16.68 -8.43 -3.11
C GLU A 119 16.11 -7.43 -2.10
N ILE A 120 14.83 -7.60 -1.73
CA ILE A 120 14.18 -6.78 -0.70
C ILE A 120 14.91 -6.94 0.64
N ASN A 121 15.31 -8.15 1.01
CA ASN A 121 16.03 -8.40 2.26
C ASN A 121 17.43 -7.77 2.28
N GLN A 122 18.10 -7.67 1.13
CA GLN A 122 19.44 -7.09 1.00
C GLN A 122 19.46 -5.55 0.97
N MET A 123 18.32 -4.87 0.93
CA MET A 123 18.28 -3.40 0.93
C MET A 123 19.01 -2.80 2.14
N THR A 124 19.90 -1.86 1.85
CA THR A 124 20.70 -1.12 2.84
C THR A 124 19.86 -0.08 3.59
N ALA A 125 20.32 0.32 4.77
CA ALA A 125 19.66 1.38 5.56
C ALA A 125 19.57 2.71 4.79
N ALA A 126 20.57 3.05 3.97
CA ALA A 126 20.56 4.25 3.14
C ALA A 126 19.48 4.20 2.05
N GLN A 127 19.33 3.06 1.36
CA GLN A 127 18.26 2.85 0.39
C GLN A 127 16.88 2.95 1.05
N ILE A 128 16.70 2.30 2.20
CA ILE A 128 15.45 2.37 2.97
C ILE A 128 15.13 3.83 3.33
N GLN A 129 16.10 4.60 3.80
CA GLN A 129 15.90 5.99 4.19
C GLN A 129 15.52 6.89 3.00
N THR A 130 16.14 6.68 1.83
CA THR A 130 15.76 7.38 0.59
C THR A 130 14.32 7.07 0.21
N LEU A 131 13.92 5.80 0.26
CA LEU A 131 12.59 5.37 -0.13
C LEU A 131 11.51 5.76 0.86
N GLN A 132 11.84 5.84 2.15
CA GLN A 132 10.96 6.40 3.15
C GLN A 132 10.59 7.86 2.86
N ARG A 133 11.45 8.63 2.19
CA ARG A 133 11.16 10.01 1.78
C ARG A 133 10.26 10.12 0.55
N HIS A 134 9.93 8.99 -0.10
CA HIS A 134 9.09 9.01 -1.28
C HIS A 134 7.66 9.48 -0.94
N PRO A 135 7.02 10.35 -1.75
CA PRO A 135 5.70 10.90 -1.44
C PRO A 135 4.63 9.86 -1.15
N LEU A 136 4.62 8.73 -1.88
CA LEU A 136 3.68 7.64 -1.62
C LEU A 136 3.85 7.04 -0.22
N ILE A 137 5.10 6.80 0.19
CA ILE A 137 5.41 6.21 1.50
C ILE A 137 5.08 7.21 2.62
N GLN A 138 5.35 8.50 2.41
CA GLN A 138 4.95 9.56 3.34
C GLN A 138 3.43 9.62 3.50
N GLN A 139 2.66 9.58 2.41
CA GLN A 139 1.20 9.57 2.46
C GLN A 139 0.63 8.31 3.12
N LEU A 140 1.30 7.17 2.96
CA LEU A 140 0.96 5.93 3.64
C LEU A 140 1.21 6.05 5.15
N ILE A 141 2.40 6.51 5.55
CA ILE A 141 2.76 6.72 6.96
C ILE A 141 1.81 7.72 7.62
N GLU A 142 1.48 8.82 6.95
CA GLU A 142 0.57 9.84 7.47
C GLU A 142 -0.83 9.26 7.73
N PHE A 143 -1.40 8.55 6.75
CA PHE A 143 -2.69 7.90 6.92
C PHE A 143 -2.67 6.89 8.08
N LEU A 144 -1.68 5.99 8.08
CA LEU A 144 -1.54 4.96 9.10
C LEU A 144 -1.33 5.56 10.50
N SER A 145 -0.54 6.62 10.61
CA SER A 145 -0.32 7.32 11.88
C SER A 145 -1.60 7.96 12.38
N GLY A 146 -2.37 8.61 11.49
CA GLY A 146 -3.66 9.20 11.85
C GLY A 146 -4.65 8.18 12.38
N VAL A 147 -4.78 7.03 11.71
CA VAL A 147 -5.75 6.00 12.12
C VAL A 147 -5.29 5.17 13.31
N CYS A 148 -3.98 4.90 13.46
CA CYS A 148 -3.47 4.16 14.61
C CYS A 148 -3.47 5.00 15.89
N GLN A 149 -3.33 6.33 15.81
CA GLN A 149 -3.40 7.22 16.98
C GLN A 149 -4.84 7.51 17.43
N GLN A 150 -5.83 7.42 16.54
CA GLN A 150 -7.25 7.61 16.86
C GLN A 150 -7.90 6.43 17.59
N ILE A 151 -7.21 5.29 17.71
CA ILE A 151 -7.71 4.06 18.34
C ILE A 151 -7.22 3.92 19.80
N ALA A 152 -6.46 4.90 20.31
CA ALA A 152 -5.98 4.95 21.70
C ALA A 152 -6.99 5.60 22.66
#